data_AF-A0A357V741-F1
#
_entry.id   AF-A0A357V741-F1
#
_cell.length_a   1.000
_cell.length_b   1.000
_cell.length_c   1.000
_cell.angle_alpha   90.00
_cell.angle_beta   90.00
_cell.angle_gamma   90.00
#
_symmetry.space_group_name_H-M   'P 1'
#
loop_
_entity.id
_entity.type
_entity.pdbx_description
1 polymer ?
#
loop_
_entity_poly.entity_id
_entity_poly.type
_entity_poly.pdbx_seq_one_letter_code
_entity_poly.pdbx_strand_id
1 'polypeptide(L)' 'MLRMSDARMSGTSYGACILHVSPESHVGGPLALLKTGDIVKIDIPNRTIDMLVDADELARRRAAWTPPAPKFARGY' A
#
# COMPACT_ATOMS: atom_id res chain seq x y z
N MET A 1 -11.98 -11.48 6.01
CA MET A 1 -11.04 -10.36 6.17
C MET A 1 -10.09 -10.36 4.98
N LEU A 2 -9.71 -9.19 4.46
CA LEU A 2 -8.72 -9.06 3.38
C LEU A 2 -7.45 -8.42 3.94
N ARG A 3 -6.28 -8.88 3.50
CA ARG A 3 -4.97 -8.34 3.90
C ARG A 3 -4.21 -7.87 2.69
N MET A 4 -3.52 -6.74 2.84
CA MET A 4 -2.70 -6.16 1.78
C MET A 4 -1.36 -5.68 2.34
N SER A 5 -0.26 -5.93 1.63
CA SER A 5 1.08 -5.50 2.01
C SER A 5 1.99 -5.36 0.78
N ASP A 6 2.93 -4.44 0.83
CA ASP A 6 4.09 -4.34 -0.06
C ASP A 6 5.17 -5.40 0.24
N ALA A 7 5.06 -6.10 1.37
CA ALA A 7 5.95 -7.17 1.78
C ALA A 7 5.40 -8.57 1.43
N ARG A 8 5.94 -9.58 2.13
CA ARG A 8 5.56 -11.00 2.03
C ARG A 8 4.88 -11.48 3.30
N MET A 9 4.13 -12.56 3.17
CA MET A 9 3.51 -13.27 4.28
C MET A 9 3.66 -14.78 4.08
N SER A 10 3.93 -15.50 5.17
CA SER A 10 3.89 -16.96 5.20
C SER A 10 2.54 -17.44 5.72
N GLY A 11 1.94 -18.43 5.02
CA GLY A 11 0.63 -18.98 5.34
C GLY A 11 -0.54 -18.09 4.89
N THR A 12 -1.64 -18.72 4.47
CA THR A 12 -2.90 -18.03 4.18
C THR A 12 -3.80 -18.12 5.41
N SER A 13 -3.89 -17.04 6.17
CA SER A 13 -4.97 -16.93 7.16
C SER A 13 -6.27 -16.72 6.38
N TYR A 14 -7.33 -17.48 6.72
CA TYR A 14 -8.66 -17.44 6.10
C TYR A 14 -9.00 -16.07 5.48
N GLY A 15 -9.27 -16.04 4.18
CA GLY A 15 -9.55 -14.82 3.40
C GLY A 15 -8.59 -14.62 2.22
N ALA A 16 -8.62 -13.42 1.65
CA ALA A 16 -7.76 -13.02 0.54
C ALA A 16 -6.54 -12.23 1.02
N CYS A 17 -5.38 -12.48 0.41
CA CYS A 17 -4.13 -11.77 0.67
C CYS A 17 -3.58 -11.21 -0.64
N ILE A 18 -3.25 -9.92 -0.66
CA ILE A 18 -2.56 -9.24 -1.76
C ILE A 18 -1.19 -8.80 -1.23
N LEU A 19 -0.13 -9.31 -1.83
CA LEU A 19 1.24 -9.13 -1.37
C LEU A 19 2.10 -8.56 -2.51
N HIS A 20 3.31 -8.10 -2.20
CA HIS A 20 4.23 -7.49 -3.18
C HIS A 20 3.67 -6.25 -3.89
N VAL A 21 2.74 -5.52 -3.26
CA VAL A 21 2.24 -4.27 -3.82
C VAL A 21 3.42 -3.32 -4.07
N SER A 22 3.51 -2.81 -5.30
CA SER A 22 4.66 -2.04 -5.78
C SER A 22 4.21 -0.76 -6.49
N PRO A 23 4.96 0.36 -6.39
CA PRO A 23 6.14 0.56 -5.54
C PRO A 23 5.82 0.44 -4.04
N GLU A 24 6.81 0.05 -3.23
CA GLU A 24 6.62 -0.10 -1.78
C GLU A 24 6.36 1.23 -1.07
N SER A 25 5.78 1.15 0.12
CA SER A 25 5.42 2.34 0.91
C SER A 25 6.64 3.14 1.38
N HIS A 26 7.78 2.48 1.60
CA HIS A 26 9.01 3.15 2.05
C HIS A 26 9.53 4.19 1.05
N VAL A 27 9.29 3.98 -0.25
CA VAL A 27 9.69 4.88 -1.33
C VAL A 27 8.55 5.78 -1.82
N GLY A 28 7.45 5.88 -1.07
CA GLY A 28 6.32 6.75 -1.41
C GLY A 28 5.36 6.16 -2.45
N GLY A 29 5.33 4.84 -2.56
CA GLY A 29 4.36 4.12 -3.37
C GLY A 29 2.91 4.30 -2.89
N PRO A 30 1.92 3.78 -3.63
CA PRO A 30 0.50 4.02 -3.36
C PRO A 30 0.06 3.70 -1.93
N LEU A 31 0.55 2.59 -1.36
CA LEU A 31 0.21 2.21 0.02
C LEU A 31 0.66 3.23 1.06
N ALA A 32 1.67 4.06 0.78
CA ALA A 32 2.11 5.13 1.69
C ALA A 32 1.09 6.28 1.80
N LEU A 33 0.14 6.37 0.86
CA LEU A 33 -0.83 7.46 0.79
C LEU A 33 -2.19 7.10 1.37
N LEU A 34 -2.44 5.81 1.64
CA LEU A 34 -3.69 5.36 2.25
C LEU A 34 -3.80 5.83 3.70
N LYS A 35 -5.02 6.13 4.12
CA LYS A 35 -5.42 6.47 5.48
C LYS A 35 -6.55 5.57 5.94
N THR A 36 -6.66 5.40 7.26
CA THR A 36 -7.80 4.68 7.85
C THR A 36 -9.13 5.30 7.40
N GLY A 37 -10.01 4.47 6.86
CA GLY A 37 -11.31 4.89 6.34
C GLY A 37 -11.36 5.04 4.81
N ASP A 38 -10.22 5.09 4.12
CA ASP A 38 -10.22 5.07 2.64
C ASP A 38 -10.82 3.75 2.10
N ILE A 39 -11.52 3.84 0.97
CA ILE A 39 -12.09 2.68 0.29
C ILE A 39 -11.11 2.18 -0.78
N VAL A 40 -10.84 0.87 -0.76
CA VAL A 40 -10.04 0.19 -1.79
C VAL A 40 -10.94 -0.80 -2.52
N LYS A 41 -11.07 -0.65 -3.84
CA LYS A 41 -11.80 -1.57 -4.71
C LYS A 41 -10.85 -2.62 -5.24
N ILE A 42 -11.27 -3.88 -5.21
CA ILE A 42 -10.52 -5.01 -5.76
C ILE A 42 -11.43 -5.70 -6.78
N ASP A 43 -10.96 -5.77 -8.02
CA ASP A 43 -11.65 -6.40 -9.13
C ASP A 43 -10.82 -7.59 -9.64
N ILE A 44 -11.22 -8.79 -9.24
CA ILE A 44 -10.49 -10.03 -9.59
C ILE A 44 -10.59 -10.36 -11.08
N PRO A 45 -11.77 -10.33 -11.73
CA PRO A 45 -11.87 -10.53 -13.17
C PRO A 45 -10.94 -9.60 -13.97
N ASN A 46 -10.89 -8.32 -13.60
CA ASN A 46 -10.11 -7.31 -14.31
C ASN A 46 -8.67 -7.16 -13.79
N ARG A 47 -8.32 -7.82 -12.69
CA ARG A 47 -7.01 -7.79 -12.04
C ARG A 47 -6.58 -6.37 -11.65
N THR A 48 -7.52 -5.55 -11.19
CA THR A 48 -7.23 -4.18 -10.73
C THR A 48 -7.43 -4.03 -9.23
N ILE A 49 -6.69 -3.07 -8.67
CA ILE A 49 -6.78 -2.63 -7.28
C ILE A 49 -6.76 -1.11 -7.32
N ASP A 50 -7.86 -0.49 -6.92
CA ASP A 50 -8.07 0.94 -7.06
C ASP A 50 -8.28 1.59 -5.69
N MET A 51 -7.54 2.67 -5.42
CA MET A 51 -7.83 3.55 -4.30
C MET A 51 -8.97 4.47 -4.71
N LEU A 52 -10.15 4.33 -4.10
CA LEU A 52 -11.29 5.20 -4.36
C LEU A 52 -11.16 6.49 -3.53
N VAL A 53 -10.06 7.20 -3.76
CA VAL A 53 -9.70 8.48 -3.14
C VAL A 53 -9.52 9.48 -4.26
N ASP A 54 -10.06 10.69 -4.10
CA ASP A 54 -9.94 11.74 -5.11
C ASP A 54 -8.48 12.02 -5.49
N ALA A 55 -8.25 12.26 -6.78
CA ALA A 55 -6.91 12.47 -7.31
C ALA A 55 -6.21 13.68 -6.66
N ASP A 56 -6.95 14.76 -6.41
CA ASP A 56 -6.42 15.96 -5.73
C ASP A 56 -6.01 15.66 -4.29
N GLU A 57 -6.76 14.81 -3.59
CA GLU A 57 -6.42 14.38 -2.23
C GLU A 57 -5.16 13.50 -2.23
N LEU A 58 -5.05 12.56 -3.17
CA LEU A 58 -3.84 11.75 -3.33
C LEU A 58 -2.63 12.61 -3.68
N ALA A 59 -2.79 13.63 -4.53
CA ALA A 59 -1.73 14.58 -4.86
C ALA A 59 -1.31 15.39 -3.63
N ARG A 60 -2.27 15.89 -2.83
CA ARG A 60 -1.99 16.59 -1.58
C ARG A 60 -1.24 15.71 -0.58
N ARG A 61 -1.68 14.46 -0.39
CA ARG A 61 -1.01 13.50 0.50
C ARG A 61 0.40 13.17 0.02
N ARG A 62 0.60 13.03 -1.30
CA ARG A 62 1.91 12.79 -1.90
C ARG A 62 2.85 13.98 -1.69
N ALA A 63 2.37 15.21 -1.87
CA ALA A 63 3.16 16.41 -1.64
C ALA A 63 3.56 16.58 -0.17
N ALA A 64 2.72 16.13 0.76
CA ALA A 64 2.99 16.13 2.20
C ALA A 64 3.80 14.91 2.68
N TRP A 65 4.06 13.92 1.82
CA TRP A 65 4.75 12.70 2.22
C TRP A 65 6.25 12.95 2.39
N THR A 66 6.79 12.46 3.49
CA THR A 66 8.22 12.48 3.77
C THR A 66 8.72 11.05 3.94
N PRO A 67 9.83 10.67 3.29
CA PRO A 67 10.39 9.32 3.44
C PRO A 67 10.75 9.05 4.90
N PRO A 68 10.40 7.86 5.44
CA PRO A 68 10.84 7.47 6.76
C PRO A 68 12.36 7.28 6.78
N ALA A 69 12.99 7.51 7.93
CA ALA A 69 14.42 7.24 8.09
C ALA A 69 14.74 5.75 7.86
N PRO A 70 15.90 5.41 7.27
CA PRO A 70 16.35 4.03 7.16
C PRO A 70 16.41 3.37 8.54
N LYS A 71 15.84 2.16 8.66
CA LYS A 71 15.83 1.42 9.94
C LYS A 71 17.22 0.97 10.39
N PHE A 72 18.10 0.69 9.43
CA PHE A 72 19.46 0.22 9.68
C PHE A 72 20.45 1.10 8.90
N ALA A 73 21.42 1.69 9.60
CA ALA A 73 22.40 2.58 8.99
C ALA A 73 23.65 1.86 8.47
N ARG A 74 23.86 0.59 8.86
CA ARG A 74 24.99 -0.26 8.45
C ARG A 74 24.67 -1.73 8.70
N GLY A 75 25.47 -2.61 8.09
CA GLY A 75 25.31 -4.06 8.18
C GLY A 75 24.46 -4.64 7.05
N TYR A 76 24.53 -5.96 6.87
CA TYR A 76 23.49 -6.75 6.19
C TYR A 76 22.48 -7.22 7.23
#